data_AF-W0RPK4-F1
#
_entry.id   AF-W0RPK4-F1
#
_cell.length_a   1.000
_cell.length_b   1.000
_cell.length_c   1.000
_cell.angle_alpha   90.00
_cell.angle_beta   90.00
_cell.angle_gamma   90.00
#
_symmetry.space_group_name_H-M   'P 1'
#
loop_
_entity.id
_entity.type
_entity.pdbx_description
1 polymer ?
#
loop_
_entity_poly.entity_id
_entity_poly.type
_entity_poly.pdbx_seq_one_letter_code
_entity_poly.pdbx_strand_id
1 'polypeptide(L)'
;MTTIPLTNEAAAAADAIVCPACGGTNDGDAVFCANPACGKALGKYRYVAEEVRGRSAWHERVADRVVAFVGRSHFILVHVFWFLVWVAVNTGIIALAHPFDAYPFGLLGLLLGVEAILLTGFLLISQNRERQQEALQAEIEYEINVRMSRRIDEIERLVRGIAERLDERR
;
A
#
# COMPACT_ATOMS: atom_id res chain seq x y z
N MET A 1 6.73 38.80 42.44
CA MET A 1 6.03 38.07 41.34
C MET A 1 6.98 38.05 40.17
N THR A 2 7.76 36.97 40.06
CA THR A 2 8.74 36.78 38.99
C THR A 2 8.17 35.69 38.10
N THR A 3 7.71 36.06 36.91
CA THR A 3 7.20 35.12 35.92
C THR A 3 8.39 34.33 35.35
N ILE A 4 8.42 33.03 35.59
CA ILE A 4 9.31 32.09 34.90
C ILE A 4 8.83 32.05 33.44
N PRO A 5 9.65 32.44 32.45
CA PRO A 5 9.27 32.33 31.06
C PRO A 5 9.24 30.83 30.71
N LEU A 6 8.08 30.35 30.25
CA LEU A 6 7.93 28.99 29.71
C LEU A 6 8.80 28.91 28.44
N THR A 7 9.89 28.18 28.53
CA THR A 7 10.93 27.97 27.51
C THR A 7 10.47 27.18 26.28
N ASN A 8 9.18 27.19 25.93
CA ASN A 8 8.62 26.26 24.94
C ASN A 8 8.90 26.67 23.48
N GLU A 9 9.04 27.97 23.20
CA GLU A 9 9.23 28.44 21.81
C GLU A 9 10.67 28.25 21.28
N ALA A 10 11.67 28.31 22.17
CA ALA A 10 13.08 28.17 21.78
C ALA A 10 13.52 26.71 21.60
N ALA A 11 12.87 25.76 22.28
CA ALA A 11 13.14 24.33 22.12
C ALA A 11 12.53 23.76 20.82
N ALA A 12 11.34 24.26 20.42
CA ALA A 12 10.66 23.85 19.19
C ALA A 12 11.47 24.16 17.91
N ALA A 13 12.23 25.27 17.89
CA ALA A 13 13.02 25.68 16.73
C ALA A 13 14.31 24.87 16.52
N ALA A 14 14.82 24.17 17.55
CA ALA A 14 16.08 23.44 17.49
C ALA A 14 15.95 22.00 16.97
N ASP A 15 14.73 21.47 16.88
CA ASP A 15 14.47 20.06 16.56
C ASP A 15 13.76 19.88 15.20
N ALA A 16 13.75 20.91 14.34
CA ALA A 16 13.07 20.85 13.06
C ALA A 16 13.67 19.78 12.11
N ILE A 17 12.84 18.88 11.59
CA ILE A 17 13.25 17.80 10.69
C ILE A 17 12.93 18.17 9.23
N VAL A 18 13.94 18.08 8.37
CA VAL A 18 13.78 18.26 6.93
C VAL A 18 13.32 16.95 6.28
N CYS A 19 12.23 17.03 5.52
CA CYS A 19 11.72 15.91 4.75
C CYS A 19 12.68 15.60 3.57
N PRO A 20 13.17 14.36 3.42
CA PRO A 20 14.13 14.01 2.37
C PRO A 20 13.49 13.92 0.99
N ALA A 21 12.15 13.80 0.91
CA ALA A 21 11.43 13.65 -0.35
C ALA A 21 11.08 14.99 -0.99
N CYS A 22 10.62 15.96 -0.21
CA CYS A 22 10.20 17.27 -0.72
C CYS A 22 11.06 18.44 -0.24
N GLY A 23 11.98 18.23 0.70
CA GLY A 23 12.78 19.29 1.31
C GLY A 23 12.02 20.19 2.30
N GLY A 24 10.74 19.92 2.57
CA GLY A 24 9.93 20.70 3.51
C GLY A 24 10.40 20.53 4.96
N THR A 25 10.39 21.63 5.72
CA THR A 25 10.70 21.65 7.16
C THR A 25 9.46 21.29 7.98
N ASN A 26 9.63 20.46 9.01
CA ASN A 26 8.56 20.01 9.88
C ASN A 26 9.04 20.08 11.34
N ASP A 27 8.11 20.09 12.28
CA ASP A 27 8.43 20.01 13.71
C ASP A 27 9.16 18.70 14.05
N GLY A 28 9.93 18.70 15.14
CA GLY A 28 10.76 17.56 15.55
C GLY A 28 9.99 16.32 15.97
N ASP A 29 8.75 16.50 16.41
CA ASP A 29 7.80 15.44 16.76
C ASP A 29 6.86 15.07 15.60
N ALA A 30 7.00 15.70 14.43
CA ALA A 30 6.16 15.42 13.28
C ALA A 30 6.35 13.97 12.80
N VAL A 31 5.27 13.19 12.85
CA VAL A 31 5.24 11.80 12.35
C VAL A 31 5.08 11.75 10.82
N PHE A 32 4.40 12.74 10.25
CA PHE A 32 4.19 12.88 8.80
C PHE A 32 4.61 14.26 8.33
N CYS A 33 5.05 14.34 7.08
CA CYS A 33 5.37 15.59 6.43
C CYS A 33 4.10 16.46 6.28
N ALA A 34 4.18 17.71 6.73
CA ALA A 34 3.09 18.68 6.69
C ALA A 34 2.68 19.10 5.28
N ASN A 35 3.53 18.85 4.27
CA ASN A 35 3.18 19.09 2.88
C ASN A 35 2.10 18.08 2.42
N PRO A 36 0.87 18.53 2.07
CA PRO A 36 -0.22 17.63 1.69
C PRO A 36 0.04 16.89 0.37
N ALA A 37 0.94 17.41 -0.48
CA ALA A 37 1.37 16.72 -1.69
C ALA A 37 2.44 15.63 -1.41
N CYS A 38 3.08 15.65 -0.24
CA CYS A 38 4.13 14.69 0.12
C CYS A 38 3.60 13.59 1.04
N GLY A 39 3.02 13.95 2.19
CA GLY A 39 2.45 13.01 3.17
C GLY A 39 3.42 11.93 3.69
N LYS A 40 4.73 12.06 3.46
CA LYS A 40 5.71 11.03 3.79
C LYS A 40 5.94 10.94 5.30
N ALA A 41 6.06 9.73 5.83
CA ALA A 41 6.42 9.51 7.23
C ALA A 41 7.84 10.03 7.52
N LEU A 42 7.99 10.74 8.63
CA LEU A 42 9.24 11.31 9.12
C LEU A 42 9.73 10.54 10.36
N GLY A 43 11.00 10.71 10.72
CA GLY A 43 11.60 10.09 11.90
C GLY A 43 12.35 8.78 11.67
N LYS A 44 12.68 8.10 12.77
CA LYS A 44 13.67 7.00 12.84
C LYS A 44 13.23 5.70 12.14
N TYR A 45 11.93 5.52 11.86
CA TYR A 45 11.36 4.29 11.28
C TYR A 45 10.96 4.44 9.79
N ARG A 46 11.47 5.48 9.12
CA ARG A 46 11.12 5.91 7.76
C ARG A 46 11.41 4.91 6.62
N TYR A 47 12.31 3.95 6.81
CA TYR A 47 12.98 3.29 5.68
C TYR A 47 12.41 1.93 5.22
N VAL A 48 11.62 1.25 6.05
CA VAL A 48 11.35 -0.17 5.77
C VAL A 48 10.43 -0.38 4.57
N ALA A 49 9.51 0.55 4.29
CA ALA A 49 8.57 0.41 3.18
C ALA A 49 9.20 0.69 1.79
N GLU A 50 10.20 1.59 1.70
CA GLU A 50 10.84 1.94 0.43
C GLU A 50 11.91 0.91 0.02
N GLU A 51 12.70 0.40 0.97
CA GLU A 51 13.72 -0.63 0.72
C GLU A 51 13.11 -1.93 0.16
N VAL A 52 11.93 -2.32 0.68
CA VAL A 52 11.22 -3.54 0.26
C VAL A 52 10.69 -3.45 -1.17
N ARG A 53 10.33 -2.25 -1.64
CA ARG A 53 9.80 -2.03 -3.01
C ARG A 53 10.86 -2.04 -4.10
N GLY A 54 12.14 -1.85 -3.76
CA GLY A 54 13.22 -1.60 -4.73
C GLY A 54 13.62 -2.78 -5.63
N ARG A 55 13.15 -4.00 -5.35
CA ARG A 55 13.72 -5.22 -5.93
C ARG A 55 12.74 -6.03 -6.79
N SER A 56 11.95 -5.35 -7.64
CA SER A 56 11.01 -6.06 -8.53
C SER A 56 11.68 -6.68 -9.75
N ALA A 57 11.45 -7.99 -9.91
CA ALA A 57 11.91 -8.71 -11.08
C ALA A 57 11.15 -8.24 -12.34
N TRP A 58 11.71 -8.47 -13.52
CA TRP A 58 11.10 -8.01 -14.77
C TRP A 58 9.69 -8.60 -14.99
N HIS A 59 9.48 -9.86 -14.59
CA HIS A 59 8.21 -10.56 -14.73
C HIS A 59 7.12 -10.00 -13.81
N GLU A 60 7.48 -9.59 -12.59
CA GLU A 60 6.55 -8.92 -11.66
C GLU A 60 6.10 -7.57 -12.21
N ARG A 61 7.02 -6.80 -12.81
CA ARG A 61 6.69 -5.52 -13.46
C ARG A 61 5.76 -5.67 -14.67
N VAL A 62 5.79 -6.82 -15.35
CA VAL A 62 4.85 -7.12 -16.44
C VAL A 62 3.51 -7.53 -15.85
N ALA A 63 3.49 -8.44 -14.88
CA ALA A 63 2.28 -8.87 -14.20
C ALA A 63 1.50 -7.69 -13.61
N ASP A 64 2.17 -6.77 -12.89
CA ASP A 64 1.56 -5.57 -12.33
C ASP A 64 0.90 -4.69 -13.39
N ARG A 65 1.54 -4.52 -14.55
CA ARG A 65 0.96 -3.73 -15.66
C ARG A 65 -0.27 -4.39 -16.25
N VAL A 66 -0.24 -5.71 -16.42
CA VAL A 66 -1.38 -6.46 -16.94
C VAL A 66 -2.55 -6.40 -15.95
N VAL A 67 -2.30 -6.67 -14.67
CA VAL A 67 -3.32 -6.58 -13.61
C VAL A 67 -3.89 -5.15 -13.51
N ALA A 68 -3.04 -4.13 -13.57
CA ALA A 68 -3.49 -2.74 -13.56
C ALA A 68 -4.31 -2.35 -14.80
N PHE A 69 -4.06 -2.96 -15.95
CA PHE A 69 -4.84 -2.76 -17.17
C PHE A 69 -6.22 -3.45 -17.07
N VAL A 70 -6.23 -4.71 -16.62
CA VAL A 70 -7.44 -5.53 -16.45
C VAL A 70 -8.35 -4.97 -15.36
N GLY A 71 -7.78 -4.39 -14.30
CA GLY A 71 -8.52 -3.75 -13.21
C GLY A 71 -9.23 -2.44 -13.59
N ARG A 72 -9.04 -1.92 -14.82
CA ARG A 72 -9.76 -0.73 -15.30
C ARG A 72 -11.19 -1.09 -15.69
N SER A 73 -12.15 -0.28 -15.26
CA SER A 73 -13.58 -0.42 -15.62
C SER A 73 -13.84 -0.49 -17.14
N HIS A 74 -12.99 0.16 -17.93
CA HIS A 74 -13.11 0.21 -19.39
C HIS A 74 -12.75 -1.13 -20.07
N PHE A 75 -11.89 -1.95 -19.44
CA PHE A 75 -11.47 -3.25 -19.98
C PHE A 75 -12.67 -4.19 -20.15
N ILE A 76 -13.54 -4.23 -19.13
CA ILE A 76 -14.75 -5.06 -19.11
C ILE A 76 -15.71 -4.65 -20.24
N LEU A 77 -15.93 -3.35 -20.44
CA LEU A 77 -16.81 -2.86 -21.50
C LEU A 77 -16.32 -3.27 -22.89
N VAL A 78 -15.02 -3.14 -23.16
CA VAL A 78 -14.43 -3.56 -24.43
C VAL A 78 -14.54 -5.08 -24.62
N HIS A 79 -14.32 -5.87 -23.57
CA HIS A 79 -14.46 -7.33 -23.63
C HIS A 79 -15.89 -7.75 -23.95
N VAL A 80 -16.87 -7.22 -23.22
CA VAL A 80 -18.28 -7.50 -23.47
C VAL A 80 -18.68 -7.11 -24.89
N PHE A 81 -18.24 -5.94 -25.37
CA PHE A 81 -18.51 -5.51 -26.74
C PHE A 81 -17.90 -6.48 -27.76
N TRP A 82 -16.63 -6.84 -27.61
CA TRP A 82 -15.95 -7.81 -28.47
C TRP A 82 -16.67 -9.16 -28.50
N PHE A 83 -17.12 -9.67 -27.35
CA PHE A 83 -17.92 -10.89 -27.26
C PHE A 83 -19.21 -10.81 -28.05
N LEU A 84 -19.97 -9.72 -27.86
CA LEU A 84 -21.23 -9.52 -28.55
C LEU A 84 -21.03 -9.43 -30.07
N VAL A 85 -19.97 -8.76 -30.52
CA VAL A 85 -19.59 -8.68 -31.93
C VAL A 85 -19.26 -10.08 -32.47
N TRP A 86 -18.47 -10.87 -31.75
CA TRP A 86 -18.12 -12.23 -32.18
C TRP A 86 -19.36 -13.12 -32.34
N VAL A 87 -20.27 -13.08 -31.37
CA VAL A 87 -21.53 -13.84 -31.42
C VAL A 87 -22.41 -13.34 -32.57
N ALA A 88 -22.55 -12.02 -32.75
CA ALA A 88 -23.37 -11.44 -33.83
C ALA A 88 -22.85 -11.80 -35.24
N VAL A 89 -21.54 -11.86 -35.42
CA VAL A 89 -20.92 -12.33 -36.68
C VAL A 89 -21.17 -13.82 -36.90
N ASN A 90 -20.96 -14.67 -35.88
CA ASN A 90 -21.07 -16.12 -36.04
C ASN A 90 -22.51 -16.68 -36.01
N THR A 91 -23.48 -15.90 -35.53
CA THR A 91 -24.91 -16.25 -35.59
C THR A 91 -25.59 -15.75 -36.87
N GLY A 92 -24.87 -15.05 -37.75
CA GLY A 92 -25.40 -14.54 -39.01
C GLY A 92 -26.29 -13.29 -38.87
N ILE A 93 -26.32 -12.66 -37.68
CA ILE A 93 -26.98 -11.36 -37.47
C ILE A 93 -26.29 -10.29 -38.32
N ILE A 94 -24.97 -10.40 -38.48
CA ILE A 94 -24.16 -9.55 -39.35
C ILE A 94 -23.86 -10.35 -40.62
N ALA A 95 -24.49 -9.98 -41.74
CA ALA A 95 -24.39 -10.67 -43.04
C ALA A 95 -23.03 -10.53 -43.75
N LEU A 96 -21.96 -10.23 -43.00
CA LEU A 96 -20.66 -9.84 -43.53
C LEU A 96 -19.67 -11.02 -43.68
N ALA A 97 -19.93 -12.17 -43.04
CA ALA A 97 -19.03 -13.32 -43.07
C ALA A 97 -19.76 -14.67 -42.95
N HIS A 98 -19.20 -15.72 -43.53
CA HIS A 98 -19.62 -17.10 -43.28
C HIS A 98 -19.35 -17.45 -41.80
N PRO A 99 -20.25 -18.16 -41.09
CA PRO A 99 -20.02 -18.52 -39.71
C PRO A 99 -18.85 -19.50 -39.63
N PHE A 100 -17.77 -19.06 -38.98
CA PHE A 100 -16.52 -19.81 -38.84
C PHE A 100 -16.45 -20.55 -37.49
N ASP A 101 -17.19 -20.07 -36.49
CA ASP A 101 -17.31 -20.66 -35.16
C ASP A 101 -18.80 -20.96 -34.88
N ALA A 102 -19.28 -22.10 -35.38
CA ALA A 102 -20.67 -22.51 -35.20
C ALA A 102 -20.97 -22.83 -33.73
N TYR A 103 -22.21 -22.58 -33.29
CA TYR A 103 -22.67 -22.98 -31.96
C TYR A 103 -22.36 -24.47 -31.74
N PRO A 104 -21.58 -24.84 -30.70
CA PRO A 104 -21.41 -24.17 -29.40
C PRO A 104 -20.16 -23.24 -29.22
N PHE A 105 -19.64 -22.60 -30.26
CA PHE A 105 -18.53 -21.62 -30.21
C PHE A 105 -17.21 -22.15 -29.61
N GLY A 106 -16.67 -23.22 -30.21
CA GLY A 106 -15.47 -23.88 -29.71
C GLY A 106 -14.21 -23.01 -29.74
N LEU A 107 -14.04 -22.16 -30.76
CA LEU A 107 -12.85 -21.31 -30.89
C LEU A 107 -12.86 -20.18 -29.86
N LEU A 108 -14.01 -19.53 -29.67
CA LEU A 108 -14.19 -18.53 -28.63
C LEU A 108 -13.91 -19.14 -27.24
N GLY A 109 -14.49 -20.31 -26.95
CA GLY A 109 -14.27 -21.00 -25.68
C GLY A 109 -12.79 -21.29 -25.39
N LEU A 110 -12.04 -21.73 -26.40
CA LEU A 110 -10.60 -21.97 -26.26
C LEU A 110 -9.82 -20.68 -25.99
N LEU A 111 -10.12 -19.62 -26.72
CA LEU A 111 -9.45 -18.32 -26.56
C LEU A 111 -9.68 -17.76 -25.15
N LEU A 112 -10.90 -17.85 -24.63
CA LEU A 112 -11.22 -17.44 -23.27
C LEU A 112 -10.59 -18.31 -22.19
N GLY A 113 -10.51 -19.62 -22.42
CA GLY A 113 -9.85 -20.52 -21.49
C GLY A 113 -8.37 -20.17 -21.32
N VAL A 114 -7.67 -19.92 -22.43
CA VAL A 114 -6.27 -19.47 -22.41
C VAL A 114 -6.14 -18.11 -21.73
N GLU A 115 -7.02 -17.16 -22.07
CA GLU A 115 -7.02 -15.83 -21.46
C GLU A 115 -7.22 -15.91 -19.94
N ALA A 116 -8.19 -16.69 -19.47
CA ALA A 116 -8.47 -16.86 -18.05
C ALA A 116 -7.28 -17.45 -17.27
N ILE A 117 -6.57 -18.44 -17.85
CA ILE A 117 -5.37 -19.02 -17.23
C ILE A 117 -4.24 -17.97 -17.13
N LEU A 118 -4.02 -17.18 -18.18
CA LEU A 118 -3.01 -16.12 -18.18
C LEU A 118 -3.33 -15.03 -17.16
N LEU A 119 -4.57 -14.54 -17.13
CA LEU A 119 -5.02 -13.53 -16.16
C LEU A 119 -4.87 -14.02 -14.73
N THR A 120 -5.26 -15.27 -14.46
CA THR A 120 -5.10 -15.89 -13.13
C THR A 120 -3.62 -16.00 -12.75
N GLY A 121 -2.76 -16.40 -13.69
CA GLY A 121 -1.31 -16.45 -13.47
C GLY A 121 -0.72 -15.08 -13.10
N PHE A 122 -1.07 -14.03 -13.84
CA PHE A 122 -0.61 -12.67 -13.52
C PHE A 122 -1.16 -12.15 -12.20
N LEU A 123 -2.43 -12.45 -11.89
CA LEU A 123 -3.05 -12.10 -10.63
C LEU A 123 -2.32 -12.77 -9.45
N LEU A 124 -2.01 -14.07 -9.55
CA LEU A 124 -1.28 -14.81 -8.52
C LEU A 124 0.14 -14.26 -8.30
N ILE A 125 0.83 -13.83 -9.35
CA ILE A 125 2.15 -13.19 -9.24
C ILE A 125 2.04 -11.87 -8.48
N SER A 126 1.09 -11.00 -8.86
CA SER A 126 0.84 -9.72 -8.17
C SER A 126 0.51 -9.95 -6.69
N GLN A 127 -0.39 -10.90 -6.41
CA GLN A 127 -0.78 -11.26 -5.05
C GLN A 127 0.38 -11.85 -4.24
N ASN A 128 1.24 -12.67 -4.84
CA ASN A 128 2.39 -13.23 -4.12
C ASN A 128 3.36 -12.13 -3.66
N ARG A 129 3.57 -11.13 -4.52
CA ARG A 129 4.37 -9.96 -4.19
C ARG A 129 3.72 -9.12 -3.09
N GLU A 130 2.41 -8.87 -3.17
CA GLU A 130 1.67 -8.15 -2.14
C GLU A 130 1.74 -8.87 -0.79
N ARG A 131 1.51 -10.19 -0.75
CA ARG A 131 1.64 -11.00 0.47
C ARG A 131 3.03 -10.92 1.10
N GLN A 132 4.10 -10.88 0.29
CA GLN A 132 5.46 -10.70 0.80
C GLN A 132 5.63 -9.32 1.46
N GLN A 133 5.08 -8.27 0.85
CA GLN A 133 5.11 -6.93 1.41
C GLN A 133 4.27 -6.83 2.70
N GLU A 134 3.09 -7.43 2.73
CA GLU A 134 2.22 -7.50 3.90
C GLU A 134 2.89 -8.26 5.06
N ALA A 135 3.57 -9.38 4.78
CA ALA A 135 4.28 -10.14 5.80
C ALA A 135 5.42 -9.32 6.44
N LEU A 136 6.19 -8.60 5.62
CA LEU A 136 7.24 -7.70 6.12
C LEU A 136 6.65 -6.54 6.94
N GLN A 137 5.56 -5.94 6.46
CA GLN A 137 4.85 -4.89 7.21
C GLN A 137 4.35 -5.38 8.57
N ALA A 138 3.77 -6.58 8.61
CA ALA A 138 3.30 -7.21 9.84
C ALA A 138 4.44 -7.48 10.84
N GLU A 139 5.61 -7.91 10.37
CA GLU A 139 6.78 -8.12 11.23
C GLU A 139 7.26 -6.82 11.90
N ILE A 140 7.33 -5.74 11.13
CA ILE A 140 7.73 -4.41 11.64
C ILE A 140 6.70 -3.89 12.63
N GLU A 141 5.41 -4.00 12.29
CA GLU A 141 4.32 -3.57 13.15
C GLU A 141 4.33 -4.34 14.48
N TYR A 142 4.59 -5.64 14.43
CA TYR A 142 4.77 -6.47 15.61
C TYR A 142 5.96 -5.99 16.47
N GLU A 143 7.13 -5.73 15.88
CA GLU A 143 8.29 -5.24 16.62
C GLU A 143 8.01 -3.88 17.30
N ILE A 144 7.38 -2.95 16.57
CA ILE A 144 6.98 -1.65 17.09
C ILE A 144 6.03 -1.84 18.26
N ASN A 145 5.00 -2.68 18.12
CA ASN A 145 4.01 -2.92 19.16
C ASN A 145 4.65 -3.47 20.45
N VAL A 146 5.51 -4.48 20.32
CA VAL A 146 6.25 -5.04 21.47
C VAL A 146 7.14 -4.00 22.15
N ARG A 147 7.83 -3.16 21.36
CA ARG A 147 8.66 -2.08 21.92
C ARG A 147 7.81 -1.04 22.65
N MET A 148 6.67 -0.66 22.09
CA MET A 148 5.75 0.30 22.71
C MET A 148 5.18 -0.25 24.01
N SER A 149 4.75 -1.51 24.03
CA SER A 149 4.27 -2.16 25.26
C SER A 149 5.33 -2.13 26.37
N ARG A 150 6.59 -2.45 26.07
CA ARG A 150 7.68 -2.37 27.07
C ARG A 150 7.91 -0.95 27.59
N ARG A 151 7.79 0.07 26.74
CA ARG A 151 7.92 1.48 27.15
C ARG A 151 6.76 1.91 28.05
N ILE A 152 5.55 1.44 27.77
CA ILE A 152 4.38 1.69 28.62
C ILE A 152 4.58 1.06 30.00
N ASP A 153 5.03 -0.20 30.06
CA ASP A 153 5.33 -0.87 31.34
C ASP A 153 6.42 -0.14 32.13
N GLU A 154 7.44 0.36 31.46
CA GLU A 154 8.52 1.15 32.07
C GLU A 154 7.97 2.44 32.68
N ILE A 155 7.13 3.17 31.95
CA ILE A 155 6.46 4.38 32.44
C ILE A 155 5.55 4.06 33.63
N GLU A 156 4.77 2.97 33.58
CA GLU A 156 3.89 2.58 34.68
C GLU A 156 4.69 2.32 35.97
N ARG A 157 5.82 1.60 35.88
CA ARG A 157 6.70 1.35 37.03
C ARG A 157 7.28 2.64 37.61
N LEU A 158 7.70 3.56 36.75
CA LEU A 158 8.22 4.87 37.19
C LEU A 158 7.14 5.69 37.90
N VAL A 159 5.93 5.75 37.33
CA VAL A 159 4.79 6.47 37.92
C VAL A 159 4.41 5.87 39.27
N ARG A 160 4.34 4.54 39.38
CA ARG A 160 4.07 3.84 40.65
C ARG A 160 5.12 4.16 41.71
N GLY A 161 6.41 4.12 41.35
CA GLY A 161 7.50 4.46 42.27
C GLY A 161 7.55 5.94 42.66
N ILE A 162 6.93 6.86 41.90
CA ILE A 162 6.73 8.25 42.32
C ILE A 162 5.56 8.33 43.31
N ALA A 163 4.46 7.64 43.04
CA ALA A 163 3.28 7.63 43.91
C ALA A 163 3.61 7.11 45.33
N GLU A 164 4.35 6.00 45.43
CA GLU A 164 4.78 5.43 46.71
C GLU A 164 5.63 6.42 47.54
N ARG A 165 6.56 7.13 46.89
CA ARG A 165 7.41 8.15 47.54
C ARG A 165 6.66 9.39 47.99
N LEU A 166 5.50 9.69 47.39
CA LEU A 166 4.63 10.78 47.81
C LEU A 166 3.79 10.36 49.03
N ASP A 167 3.33 9.11 49.07
CA ASP A 167 2.62 8.56 50.22
C ASP A 167 3.52 8.46 51.46
N GLU A 168 4.80 8.08 51.31
CA GLU A 168 5.77 8.06 52.42
C GLU A 168 6.09 9.45 53.01
N ARG A 169 5.80 10.54 52.29
CA ARG A 169 6.04 11.92 52.75
C ARG A 169 4.83 12.58 53.41
N ARG A 170 3.67 11.92 53.42
CA ARG A 170 2.43 12.40 54.03
C ARG A 170 2.25 11.81 55.42
#